data_AF-A0A8W8KFD6-F1
#
_entry.id   AF-A0A8W8KFD6-F1
#
_cell.length_a   1.000
_cell.length_b   1.000
_cell.length_c   1.000
_cell.angle_alpha   90.00
_cell.angle_beta   90.00
_cell.angle_gamma   90.00
#
_symmetry.space_group_name_H-M   'P 1'
#
loop_
_entity.id
_entity.type
_entity.pdbx_description
1 polymer ?
#
loop_
_entity_poly.entity_id
_entity_poly.type
_entity_poly.pdbx_seq_one_letter_code
_entity_poly.pdbx_strand_id
1 'polypeptide(L)' 'ITDWGNCMQKLKTPADVLIKVEQFDPQNCMEATAQKADGLIAGETEESIATKSLEAVIIYKWTRSMVDKVKSGGGLKA' A
#
# COMPACT_ATOMS: atom_id res chain seq x y z
N ILE A 1 2.61 3.81 12.83
CA ILE A 1 1.85 2.56 13.07
C ILE A 1 1.98 2.25 14.55
N THR A 2 0.91 2.35 15.33
CA THR A 2 1.01 2.27 16.81
C THR A 2 0.88 0.85 17.38
N ASP A 3 0.46 -0.15 16.58
CA ASP A 3 0.35 -1.54 17.03
C ASP A 3 0.89 -2.53 15.97
N TRP A 4 2.17 -2.89 16.12
CA TRP A 4 2.84 -3.87 15.27
C TRP A 4 2.29 -5.29 15.46
N GLY A 5 1.87 -5.64 16.67
CA GLY A 5 1.32 -6.97 16.98
C GLY A 5 0.04 -7.24 16.20
N ASN A 6 -0.88 -6.28 16.17
CA ASN A 6 -2.11 -6.37 15.38
C ASN A 6 -1.83 -6.38 13.86
N CYS A 7 -0.82 -5.63 13.41
CA CYS A 7 -0.37 -5.67 12.00
C CYS A 7 0.06 -7.10 11.63
N MET A 8 0.97 -7.69 12.40
CA MET A 8 1.44 -9.05 12.19
C MET A 8 0.32 -10.09 12.29
N GLN A 9 -0.67 -9.87 13.17
CA GLN A 9 -1.85 -10.73 13.26
C GLN A 9 -2.75 -10.66 12.02
N LYS A 10 -2.82 -9.52 11.33
CA LYS A 10 -3.56 -9.40 10.06
C LYS A 10 -2.77 -9.94 8.87
N LEU A 11 -1.45 -10.00 8.99
CA LEU A 11 -0.51 -10.59 8.04
C LEU A 11 -0.21 -12.07 8.34
N LYS A 12 -1.03 -12.73 9.17
CA LYS A 12 -0.81 -14.04 9.83
C LYS A 12 -0.26 -15.16 8.94
N THR A 13 -0.56 -15.14 7.65
CA THR A 13 0.14 -16.01 6.69
C THR A 13 0.73 -15.16 5.57
N PRO A 14 2.02 -15.37 5.21
CA PRO A 14 2.62 -14.70 4.06
C PRO A 14 1.83 -14.95 2.76
N ALA A 15 1.22 -16.14 2.62
CA ALA A 15 0.45 -16.51 1.44
C ALA A 15 -0.82 -15.67 1.25
N ASP A 16 -1.59 -15.42 2.32
CA ASP A 16 -2.83 -14.62 2.21
C ASP A 16 -2.55 -13.17 1.82
N VAL A 17 -1.40 -12.64 2.25
CA VAL A 17 -0.97 -11.28 1.91
C VAL A 17 -0.58 -11.20 0.43
N LEU A 18 0.19 -12.18 -0.05
CA LEU A 18 0.57 -12.26 -1.47
C LEU A 18 -0.67 -12.36 -2.37
N ILE A 19 -1.61 -13.24 -2.04
CA ILE A 19 -2.87 -13.39 -2.79
C ILE A 19 -3.65 -12.06 -2.82
N LYS A 20 -3.76 -11.36 -1.68
CA LYS A 20 -4.47 -10.07 -1.62
C LYS A 20 -3.77 -8.97 -2.41
N VAL A 21 -2.44 -8.96 -2.46
CA VAL A 21 -1.65 -8.00 -3.24
C VAL A 21 -1.84 -8.27 -4.74
N GLU A 22 -1.81 -9.54 -5.15
CA GLU A 22 -2.02 -9.95 -6.55
C GLU A 22 -3.45 -9.69 -7.02
N GLN A 23 -4.44 -9.89 -6.16
CA GLN A 23 -5.86 -9.72 -6.46
C GLN A 23 -6.38 -8.29 -6.20
N PHE A 24 -5.52 -7.38 -5.74
CA PHE A 24 -5.94 -6.01 -5.46
C PHE A 24 -6.35 -5.31 -6.77
N ASP A 25 -7.61 -4.89 -6.82
CA ASP A 25 -8.15 -4.09 -7.91
C ASP A 25 -8.33 -2.63 -7.46
N PRO A 26 -7.58 -1.68 -8.04
CA PRO A 26 -7.72 -0.25 -7.76
C PRO A 26 -9.15 0.28 -7.98
N GLN A 27 -9.94 -0.32 -8.87
CA GLN A 27 -11.31 0.13 -9.13
C GLN A 27 -12.23 -0.07 -7.93
N ASN A 28 -11.96 -1.07 -7.09
CA ASN A 28 -12.72 -1.38 -5.88
C ASN A 28 -12.21 -0.62 -4.64
N CYS A 29 -11.18 0.23 -4.80
CA CYS A 29 -10.65 1.03 -3.72
C CYS A 29 -11.33 2.40 -3.68
N MET A 30 -11.72 2.85 -2.47
CA MET A 30 -12.24 4.20 -2.28
C MET A 30 -11.13 5.23 -2.47
N GLU A 31 -11.45 6.33 -3.16
CA GLU A 31 -10.50 7.41 -3.40
C GLU A 31 -9.94 7.98 -2.09
N ALA A 32 -10.79 8.17 -1.08
CA ALA A 32 -10.38 8.66 0.24
C ALA A 32 -9.35 7.73 0.94
N THR A 33 -9.47 6.41 0.74
CA THR A 33 -8.50 5.44 1.27
C THR A 33 -7.16 5.57 0.55
N ALA A 34 -7.16 5.73 -0.78
CA ALA A 34 -5.95 5.93 -1.55
C ALA A 34 -5.25 7.26 -1.20
N GLN A 35 -6.02 8.34 -1.03
CA GLN A 35 -5.48 9.64 -0.58
C GLN A 35 -4.85 9.55 0.82
N LYS A 36 -5.50 8.83 1.75
CA LYS A 36 -4.94 8.59 3.08
C LYS A 36 -3.64 7.79 3.01
N ALA A 37 -3.59 6.75 2.18
CA ALA A 37 -2.38 5.95 1.97
C ALA A 37 -1.24 6.81 1.40
N ASP A 38 -1.55 7.66 0.42
CA ASP A 38 -0.59 8.59 -0.16
C ASP A 38 0.01 9.53 0.89
N GLY A 39 -0.83 10.11 1.75
CA GLY A 39 -0.39 10.98 2.84
C GLY A 39 0.50 10.26 3.87
N LEU A 40 0.31 8.95 4.09
CA LEU A 40 1.14 8.16 5.00
C LEU A 40 2.54 7.88 4.45
N ILE A 41 2.71 7.88 3.12
CA ILE A 41 3.99 7.57 2.47
C ILE A 41 4.66 8.80 1.83
N ALA A 42 4.02 9.96 1.84
CA ALA A 42 4.49 11.19 1.19
C ALA A 42 5.86 11.68 1.69
N GLY A 43 6.24 11.34 2.92
CA GLY A 43 7.54 11.70 3.51
C GLY A 43 8.68 10.75 3.18
N GLU A 44 8.39 9.65 2.46
CA GLU A 44 9.38 8.64 2.12
C GLU A 44 9.77 8.71 0.63
N THR A 45 10.96 8.21 0.33
CA THR A 45 11.51 8.10 -1.03
C THR A 45 12.02 6.68 -1.25
N GLU A 46 12.20 6.28 -2.51
CA GLU A 46 12.80 4.97 -2.80
C GLU A 46 14.19 4.87 -2.19
N GLU A 47 14.97 5.94 -2.27
CA GLU A 47 16.32 6.03 -1.72
C GLU A 47 16.31 5.94 -0.19
N SER A 48 15.43 6.68 0.50
CA SER A 48 15.34 6.64 1.97
C SER A 48 14.94 5.26 2.47
N ILE A 49 14.08 4.55 1.75
CA ILE A 49 13.64 3.19 2.11
C ILE A 49 14.71 2.16 1.76
N ALA A 50 15.38 2.29 0.59
CA ALA A 50 16.42 1.36 0.13
C ALA A 50 17.59 1.24 1.11
N THR A 51 17.92 2.33 1.82
CA THR A 51 18.94 2.30 2.89
C THR A 51 18.59 1.40 4.07
N LYS A 52 17.29 1.05 4.24
CA LYS A 52 16.77 0.24 5.35
C LYS A 52 16.37 -1.17 4.91
N SER A 53 15.68 -1.30 3.78
CA SER A 53 15.27 -2.59 3.21
C SER A 53 14.92 -2.43 1.73
N LEU A 54 15.52 -3.28 0.90
CA LEU A 54 15.23 -3.34 -0.54
C LEU A 54 13.83 -3.93 -0.80
N GLU A 55 13.40 -4.88 0.02
CA GLU A 55 12.07 -5.49 -0.06
C GLU A 55 10.98 -4.45 0.22
N ALA A 56 11.21 -3.54 1.17
CA ALA A 56 10.28 -2.45 1.46
C ALA A 56 10.13 -1.49 0.28
N VAL A 57 11.17 -1.30 -0.55
CA VAL A 57 11.08 -0.49 -1.78
C VAL A 57 10.08 -1.09 -2.77
N ILE A 58 10.03 -2.42 -2.88
CA ILE A 58 9.09 -3.11 -3.79
C ILE A 58 7.65 -2.80 -3.38
N ILE A 59 7.36 -2.90 -2.08
CA ILE A 59 6.03 -2.60 -1.53
C ILE A 59 5.69 -1.11 -1.67
N TYR A 60 6.65 -0.22 -1.45
CA TYR A 60 6.48 1.21 -1.65
C TYR A 60 6.10 1.55 -3.10
N LYS A 61 6.84 1.02 -4.08
CA LYS A 61 6.57 1.19 -5.52
C LYS A 61 5.19 0.69 -5.90
N TRP A 62 4.84 -0.50 -5.43
CA TRP A 62 3.53 -1.08 -5.65
C TRP A 62 2.43 -0.18 -5.08
N THR A 63 2.60 0.30 -3.84
CA THR A 63 1.62 1.17 -3.16
C THR A 63 1.42 2.47 -3.93
N ARG A 64 2.51 3.14 -4.35
CA ARG A 64 2.45 4.35 -5.19
C ARG A 64 1.70 4.09 -6.50
N SER A 65 2.04 3.01 -7.20
CA SER A 65 1.35 2.64 -8.45
C SER A 65 -0.15 2.39 -8.23
N MET A 66 -0.55 1.74 -7.14
CA MET A 66 -1.96 1.52 -6.84
C MET A 66 -2.68 2.82 -6.52
N VAL A 67 -2.09 3.71 -5.71
CA VAL A 67 -2.65 5.04 -5.43
C VAL A 67 -2.88 5.82 -6.72
N ASP A 68 -1.89 5.86 -7.61
CA ASP A 68 -1.98 6.58 -8.89
C ASP A 68 -3.07 5.98 -9.80
N LYS A 69 -3.22 4.65 -9.80
CA LYS A 69 -4.32 3.97 -10.51
C LYS A 69 -5.69 4.32 -9.95
N VAL A 70 -5.84 4.37 -8.62
CA VAL A 70 -7.13 4.76 -7.99
C VAL A 70 -7.49 6.20 -8.37
N LYS A 71 -6.52 7.13 -8.31
CA LYS A 71 -6.72 8.54 -8.65
C LYS A 71 -7.03 8.77 -10.13
N SER A 72 -6.36 8.04 -11.03
CA SER A 72 -6.56 8.20 -12.48
C SER A 72 -7.82 7.50 -13.00
N GLY A 73 -8.20 6.36 -12.41
CA GLY A 73 -9.38 5.60 -12.80
C GLY A 73 -10.69 6.07 -12.17
N GLY A 74 -10.64 7.04 -11.25
CA GLY A 74 -11.80 7.46 -10.47
C GLY A 74 -12.36 6.32 -9.65
N GLY A 75 -11.53 5.72 -8.77
CA GLY A 75 -11.93 4.65 -7.86
C GLY A 75 -13.21 4.98 -7.08
N LEU A 76 -13.76 4.00 -6.36
CA LEU A 76 -15.08 4.13 -5.74
C LEU A 76 -15.26 5.48 -5.06
N LYS A 77 -16.18 6.28 -5.61
CA LYS A 77 -16.60 7.53 -5.01
C LYS A 77 -17.52 7.18 -3.86
N ALA A 78 -17.23 7.74 -2.69
CA ALA A 78 -18.08 7.62 -1.52
C ALA A 78 -19.44 8.31 -1.76
#